data_AF-A0A976GYT4-F1
#
_entry.id   AF-A0A976GYT4-F1
#
_cell.length_a   1.000
_cell.length_b   1.000
_cell.length_c   1.000
_cell.angle_alpha   90.00
_cell.angle_beta   90.00
_cell.angle_gamma   90.00
#
_symmetry.space_group_name_H-M   'P 1'
#
loop_
_entity.id
_entity.type
_entity.pdbx_description
1 polymer ?
#
loop_
_entity_poly.entity_id
_entity_poly.type
_entity_poly.pdbx_seq_one_letter_code
_entity_poly.pdbx_strand_id
1 'polypeptide(L)'
;MTVEGWRDFFDRISEFSEFFCDEFTDDFEVVGWCPCSFPAMPRGKSILSNSENLLKSARLIVSVRATLQSDEISPCFGPMIRFTMFGIPVEIQPWFWVILALLGSNFGQNFGTSNDALTVALFVIAGGFSILVHELGHALVGRSFGARPFIVLHGFGGYAAFPGSFFSRWQSFLVTASGPGVQLLLGIVVIVLSKIMTDLSDAFRSFLTDLWMVSIFWALLNLIPVFPLDGGQMLAAAMGPQRRNLMLQISIGVAVIGAVALWSMGIGVMMPIFLLFFAWQNYQELRQSRW
;
A
#
# COMPACT_ATOMS: atom_id res chain seq x y z
N MET A 1 23.36 -25.29 2.49
CA MET A 1 22.43 -26.42 2.68
C MET A 1 22.35 -27.21 1.37
N THR A 2 22.29 -28.53 1.43
CA THR A 2 22.54 -29.47 0.31
C THR A 2 21.29 -29.78 -0.54
N VAL A 3 21.55 -30.23 -1.78
CA VAL A 3 20.61 -30.44 -2.91
C VAL A 3 19.48 -31.43 -2.63
N GLU A 4 19.63 -32.34 -1.68
CA GLU A 4 18.65 -33.39 -1.39
C GLU A 4 17.39 -32.87 -0.70
N GLY A 5 17.48 -31.80 0.09
CA GLY A 5 16.31 -31.15 0.70
C GLY A 5 15.39 -30.45 -0.30
N TRP A 6 15.89 -30.16 -1.51
CA TRP A 6 15.12 -29.49 -2.56
C TRP A 6 14.18 -30.43 -3.32
N ARG A 7 14.50 -31.72 -3.41
CA ARG A 7 13.68 -32.69 -4.15
C ARG A 7 12.36 -32.98 -3.42
N ASP A 8 12.45 -33.16 -2.11
CA ASP A 8 11.30 -33.27 -1.19
C ASP A 8 10.43 -32.01 -1.16
N PHE A 9 11.01 -30.83 -1.43
CA PHE A 9 10.30 -29.55 -1.50
C PHE A 9 9.53 -29.39 -2.81
N PHE A 10 10.09 -29.81 -3.95
CA PHE A 10 9.40 -29.76 -5.24
C PHE A 10 8.22 -30.72 -5.31
N ASP A 11 8.34 -31.92 -4.73
CA ASP A 11 7.25 -32.90 -4.69
C ASP A 11 6.08 -32.42 -3.80
N ARG A 12 6.35 -31.55 -2.80
CA ARG A 12 5.32 -30.93 -1.95
C ARG A 12 4.71 -29.66 -2.54
N ILE A 13 5.40 -28.98 -3.45
CA ILE A 13 4.86 -27.81 -4.18
C ILE A 13 3.85 -28.23 -5.24
N SER A 14 4.01 -29.39 -5.89
CA SER A 14 2.99 -29.89 -6.83
C SER A 14 1.64 -30.10 -6.15
N GLU A 15 1.63 -30.66 -4.94
CA GLU A 15 0.40 -30.83 -4.14
C GLU A 15 -0.22 -29.49 -3.70
N PHE A 16 0.60 -28.48 -3.43
CA PHE A 16 0.13 -27.14 -3.03
C PHE A 16 -0.39 -26.30 -4.21
N SER A 17 0.13 -26.54 -5.42
CA SER A 17 -0.33 -25.88 -6.65
C SER A 17 -1.71 -26.37 -7.11
N GLU A 18 -2.04 -27.64 -6.87
CA GLU A 18 -3.38 -28.18 -7.15
C GLU A 18 -4.44 -27.57 -6.21
N PHE A 19 -4.10 -27.34 -4.93
CA PHE A 19 -5.00 -26.68 -3.97
C PHE A 19 -5.33 -25.23 -4.35
N PHE A 20 -4.39 -24.47 -4.92
CA PHE A 20 -4.61 -23.08 -5.33
C PHE A 20 -5.35 -22.93 -6.67
N CYS A 21 -5.27 -23.92 -7.57
CA CYS A 21 -5.98 -23.89 -8.85
C CYS A 21 -7.49 -24.14 -8.70
N ASP A 22 -7.90 -25.00 -7.77
CA ASP A 22 -9.32 -25.34 -7.57
C ASP A 22 -10.11 -24.25 -6.83
N GLU A 23 -9.47 -23.41 -6.01
CA GLU A 23 -10.17 -22.38 -5.22
C GLU A 23 -10.30 -21.01 -5.94
N PHE A 24 -9.57 -20.78 -7.04
CA PHE A 24 -9.45 -19.46 -7.68
C PHE A 24 -9.91 -19.36 -9.15
N THR A 25 -10.51 -20.42 -9.72
CA THR A 25 -10.80 -20.47 -11.16
C THR A 25 -12.16 -19.91 -11.62
N ASP A 26 -13.08 -19.55 -10.72
CA ASP A 26 -14.45 -19.22 -11.15
C ASP A 26 -14.87 -17.73 -11.16
N ASP A 27 -14.07 -16.75 -10.69
CA ASP A 27 -14.54 -15.36 -10.58
C ASP A 27 -13.54 -14.28 -11.07
N PHE A 28 -12.98 -14.44 -12.27
CA PHE A 28 -12.29 -13.34 -12.97
C PHE A 28 -13.10 -12.83 -14.17
N GLU A 29 -14.23 -12.17 -13.89
CA GLU A 29 -14.76 -11.15 -14.80
C GLU A 29 -14.08 -9.80 -14.55
N VAL A 30 -13.53 -9.27 -15.64
CA VAL A 30 -12.89 -7.96 -15.75
C VAL A 30 -13.91 -6.86 -15.42
N VAL A 31 -13.90 -6.36 -14.20
CA VAL A 31 -14.67 -5.17 -13.80
C VAL A 31 -13.72 -4.14 -13.19
N GLY A 32 -13.66 -2.98 -13.84
CA GLY A 32 -12.91 -1.82 -13.37
C GLY A 32 -13.28 -1.46 -11.94
N TRP A 33 -12.27 -1.32 -11.09
CA TRP A 33 -12.42 -0.89 -9.71
C TRP A 33 -12.87 0.58 -9.67
N CYS A 34 -14.18 0.80 -9.74
CA CYS A 34 -14.82 2.05 -9.39
C CYS A 34 -15.30 1.93 -7.93
N PRO A 35 -14.78 2.74 -7.00
CA PRO A 35 -15.09 2.63 -5.58
C PRO A 35 -16.48 3.24 -5.31
N CYS A 36 -17.24 2.60 -4.42
CA CYS A 36 -18.53 3.09 -3.92
C CYS A 36 -19.59 3.28 -5.02
N SER A 37 -20.51 2.31 -5.12
CA SER A 37 -21.79 2.49 -5.79
C SER A 37 -22.53 3.68 -5.16
N PHE A 38 -22.47 4.86 -5.79
CA PHE A 38 -23.50 5.88 -5.58
C PHE A 38 -24.84 5.25 -6.00
N PRO A 39 -25.96 5.56 -5.31
CA PRO A 39 -27.25 5.11 -5.78
C PRO A 39 -27.47 5.67 -7.19
N ALA A 40 -27.77 4.78 -8.12
CA ALA A 40 -28.05 5.12 -9.51
C ALA A 40 -29.07 6.26 -9.57
N MET A 41 -28.71 7.37 -10.23
CA MET A 41 -29.70 8.38 -10.61
C MET A 41 -30.80 7.68 -11.44
N PRO A 42 -32.10 7.92 -11.17
CA PRO A 42 -33.15 7.39 -12.00
C PRO A 42 -32.96 7.89 -13.43
N ARG A 43 -32.91 6.98 -14.41
CA ARG A 43 -32.97 7.31 -15.84
C ARG A 43 -34.31 8.00 -16.13
N GLY A 44 -34.33 9.32 -16.06
CA GLY A 44 -35.45 10.17 -16.46
C GLY A 44 -35.49 10.32 -17.97
N LYS A 45 -36.49 9.70 -18.61
CA LYS A 45 -36.82 9.90 -20.02
C LYS A 45 -37.14 11.39 -20.29
N SER A 46 -36.60 11.88 -21.42
CA SER A 46 -37.03 13.02 -22.22
C SER A 46 -38.22 13.86 -21.69
N ILE A 47 -37.96 15.05 -21.14
CA ILE A 47 -38.93 16.15 -21.17
C ILE A 47 -38.17 17.47 -21.36
N LEU A 48 -38.01 17.91 -22.61
CA LEU A 48 -37.92 19.33 -22.91
C LEU A 48 -39.35 19.88 -22.95
N SER A 49 -39.60 20.96 -22.20
CA SER A 49 -40.47 22.11 -22.54
C SER A 49 -41.22 22.67 -21.32
N ASN A 50 -41.40 23.99 -21.35
CA ASN A 50 -42.17 24.86 -20.47
C ASN A 50 -41.48 25.42 -19.20
N SER A 51 -41.16 26.70 -19.31
CA SER A 51 -40.57 27.61 -18.32
C SER A 51 -41.52 28.04 -17.19
N GLU A 52 -42.76 27.56 -17.12
CA GLU A 52 -43.74 28.02 -16.13
C GLU A 52 -43.80 27.18 -14.83
N ASN A 53 -43.13 26.03 -14.76
CA ASN A 53 -43.15 25.19 -13.55
C ASN A 53 -42.01 25.44 -12.55
N LEU A 54 -41.02 26.30 -12.88
CA LEU A 54 -39.84 26.54 -12.04
C LEU A 54 -40.16 27.18 -10.68
N LEU A 55 -41.24 27.96 -10.58
CA LEU A 55 -41.60 28.68 -9.36
C LEU A 55 -42.36 27.82 -8.33
N LYS A 56 -42.98 26.70 -8.75
CA LYS A 56 -43.60 25.74 -7.80
C LYS A 56 -42.59 24.76 -7.22
N SER A 57 -41.53 24.41 -7.97
CA SER A 57 -40.47 23.50 -7.51
C SER A 57 -39.53 24.12 -6.48
N ALA A 58 -39.32 25.44 -6.55
CA ALA A 58 -38.41 26.15 -5.64
C ALA A 58 -38.88 26.13 -4.18
N ARG A 59 -40.20 26.10 -3.91
CA ARG A 59 -40.73 25.98 -2.54
C ARG A 59 -40.61 24.57 -1.96
N LEU A 60 -40.52 23.53 -2.80
CA LEU A 60 -40.33 22.16 -2.32
C LEU A 60 -38.86 21.89 -1.95
N ILE A 61 -37.92 22.53 -2.63
CA ILE A 61 -36.47 22.36 -2.39
C ILE A 61 -36.04 22.91 -1.02
N VAL A 62 -36.72 23.94 -0.50
CA VAL A 62 -36.41 24.52 0.82
C VAL A 62 -36.91 23.62 1.98
N SER A 63 -37.91 22.77 1.74
CA SER A 63 -38.49 21.88 2.76
C SER A 63 -37.74 20.55 2.94
N VAL A 64 -36.85 20.18 2.03
CA VAL A 64 -36.08 18.91 2.10
C VAL A 64 -34.75 19.08 2.85
N ARG A 65 -34.44 20.28 3.36
CA ARG A 65 -33.20 20.57 4.10
C ARG A 65 -33.21 20.08 5.57
N ALA A 66 -34.17 19.26 5.96
CA ALA A 66 -34.39 18.87 7.36
C ALA A 66 -34.62 17.37 7.55
N THR A 67 -33.91 16.48 6.85
CA THR A 67 -33.81 15.06 7.24
C THR A 67 -32.62 14.35 6.59
N LEU A 68 -31.40 14.89 6.72
CA LEU A 68 -30.21 14.03 6.60
C LEU A 68 -29.86 13.55 8.01
N GLN A 69 -30.73 12.66 8.47
CA GLN A 69 -30.48 11.83 9.63
C GLN A 69 -29.31 10.90 9.28
N SER A 70 -28.37 10.86 10.20
CA SER A 70 -27.15 10.05 10.19
C SER A 70 -27.51 8.57 10.29
N ASP A 71 -28.06 7.98 9.23
CA ASP A 71 -28.36 6.56 9.18
C ASP A 71 -27.17 5.82 8.55
N GLU A 72 -26.36 5.25 9.45
CA GLU A 72 -25.55 4.04 9.33
C GLU A 72 -25.22 3.57 7.90
N ILE A 73 -24.07 4.01 7.40
CA ILE A 73 -23.33 3.20 6.43
C ILE A 73 -22.68 2.07 7.22
N SER A 74 -23.34 0.91 7.27
CA SER A 74 -22.75 -0.34 7.73
C SER A 74 -21.45 -0.59 6.94
N PRO A 75 -20.29 -0.75 7.59
CA PRO A 75 -19.08 -1.10 6.87
C PRO A 75 -19.19 -2.55 6.39
N CYS A 76 -19.15 -2.76 5.07
CA CYS A 76 -19.18 -4.09 4.45
C CYS A 76 -17.88 -4.89 4.61
N PHE A 77 -17.06 -4.60 5.61
CA PHE A 77 -15.82 -5.32 5.91
C PHE A 77 -15.76 -5.54 7.42
N GLY A 78 -15.22 -6.69 7.84
CA GLY A 78 -15.22 -7.21 9.21
C GLY A 78 -14.58 -6.30 10.27
N PRO A 79 -14.23 -6.80 11.47
CA PRO A 79 -13.71 -5.95 12.55
C PRO A 79 -12.40 -5.27 12.12
N MET A 80 -12.50 -4.00 11.74
CA MET A 80 -11.37 -3.15 11.37
C MET A 80 -10.93 -2.36 12.61
N ILE A 81 -9.64 -2.37 12.92
CA ILE A 81 -9.11 -1.55 14.00
C ILE A 81 -9.01 -0.12 13.48
N ARG A 82 -9.79 0.80 14.05
CA ARG A 82 -9.83 2.20 13.67
C ARG A 82 -9.43 3.08 14.84
N PHE A 83 -8.49 3.98 14.62
CA PHE A 83 -8.10 5.00 15.59
C PHE A 83 -7.70 6.29 14.87
N THR A 84 -7.48 7.36 15.62
CA THR A 84 -7.04 8.65 15.08
C THR A 84 -5.67 9.00 15.63
N MET A 85 -4.72 9.32 14.75
CA MET A 85 -3.37 9.74 15.14
C MET A 85 -3.08 11.13 14.57
N PHE A 86 -2.69 12.08 15.43
CA PHE A 86 -2.58 13.51 15.07
C PHE A 86 -3.82 14.12 14.41
N GLY A 87 -5.02 13.53 14.55
CA GLY A 87 -6.24 13.95 13.85
C GLY A 87 -6.37 13.40 12.42
N ILE A 88 -5.59 12.38 12.07
CA ILE A 88 -5.65 11.61 10.83
C ILE A 88 -6.27 10.24 11.17
N PRO A 89 -7.38 9.82 10.52
CA PRO A 89 -7.94 8.49 10.71
C PRO A 89 -6.99 7.42 10.18
N VAL A 90 -6.76 6.38 10.98
CA VAL A 90 -5.96 5.21 10.63
C VAL A 90 -6.83 3.96 10.76
N GLU A 91 -6.86 3.16 9.69
CA GLU A 91 -7.52 1.87 9.64
C GLU A 91 -6.49 0.76 9.43
N ILE A 92 -6.58 -0.31 10.21
CA ILE A 92 -5.73 -1.49 10.06
C ILE A 92 -6.61 -2.71 9.79
N GLN A 93 -6.38 -3.33 8.64
CA GLN A 93 -7.06 -4.56 8.25
C GLN A 93 -6.43 -5.79 8.94
N PRO A 94 -7.20 -6.81 9.34
CA PRO A 94 -6.66 -8.00 10.01
C PRO A 94 -5.54 -8.70 9.23
N TRP A 95 -5.62 -8.74 7.90
CA TRP A 95 -4.62 -9.36 7.03
C TRP A 95 -3.25 -8.68 7.08
N PHE A 96 -3.18 -7.41 7.46
CA PHE A 96 -1.91 -6.72 7.69
C PHE A 96 -1.04 -7.47 8.70
N TRP A 97 -1.63 -7.87 9.83
CA TRP A 97 -0.91 -8.55 10.90
C TRP A 97 -0.47 -9.96 10.51
N VAL A 98 -1.31 -10.67 9.75
CA VAL A 98 -0.99 -12.03 9.28
C VAL A 98 0.20 -12.00 8.33
N ILE A 99 0.21 -11.08 7.35
CA ILE A 99 1.33 -10.99 6.41
C ILE A 99 2.62 -10.56 7.14
N LEU A 100 2.57 -9.59 8.04
CA LEU A 100 3.74 -9.22 8.84
C LEU A 100 4.27 -10.39 9.68
N ALA A 101 3.39 -11.20 10.26
CA ALA A 101 3.80 -12.38 11.03
C ALA A 101 4.48 -13.43 10.14
N LEU A 102 3.98 -13.65 8.92
CA LEU A 102 4.62 -14.53 7.95
C LEU A 102 6.00 -13.99 7.54
N LEU A 103 6.14 -12.69 7.29
CA LEU A 103 7.42 -12.05 6.97
C LEU A 103 8.43 -12.12 8.12
N GLY A 104 7.96 -11.96 9.37
CA GLY A 104 8.77 -12.04 10.58
C GLY A 104 9.12 -13.46 11.01
N SER A 105 8.46 -14.47 10.45
CA SER A 105 8.78 -15.88 10.67
C SER A 105 9.82 -16.39 9.66
N ASN A 106 10.29 -17.62 9.84
CA ASN A 106 11.20 -18.25 8.89
C ASN A 106 10.62 -18.36 7.46
N PHE A 107 9.30 -18.25 7.29
CA PHE A 107 8.67 -18.19 5.96
C PHE A 107 9.09 -16.95 5.16
N GLY A 108 9.35 -15.82 5.82
CA GLY A 108 9.77 -14.58 5.15
C GLY A 108 11.16 -14.66 4.53
N GLN A 109 11.99 -15.60 4.99
CA GLN A 109 13.40 -15.90 4.62
C GLN A 109 14.42 -14.75 4.62
N ASN A 110 13.98 -13.48 4.51
CA ASN A 110 14.82 -12.28 4.43
C ASN A 110 14.75 -11.42 5.69
N PHE A 111 13.72 -11.59 6.51
CA PHE A 111 13.44 -10.73 7.68
C PHE A 111 13.27 -11.54 8.96
N GLY A 112 12.54 -12.65 8.92
CA GLY A 112 12.41 -13.55 10.05
C GLY A 112 13.60 -14.47 10.25
N THR A 113 14.10 -14.54 11.48
CA THR A 113 15.25 -15.37 11.89
C THR A 113 14.86 -16.59 12.72
N SER A 114 13.61 -16.65 13.17
CA SER A 114 13.09 -17.74 13.99
C SER A 114 11.57 -17.88 13.85
N ASN A 115 11.05 -19.03 14.27
CA ASN A 115 9.61 -19.23 14.49
C ASN A 115 9.23 -19.05 15.97
N ASP A 116 10.13 -18.44 16.76
CA ASP A 116 9.84 -18.12 18.15
C ASP A 116 8.77 -17.03 18.21
N ALA A 117 7.71 -17.29 18.98
CA ALA A 117 6.51 -16.45 19.01
C ALA A 117 6.83 -15.02 19.49
N LEU A 118 7.77 -14.87 20.43
CA LEU A 118 8.18 -13.56 20.91
C LEU A 118 8.92 -12.78 19.83
N THR A 119 9.90 -13.40 19.17
CA THR A 119 10.67 -12.77 18.08
C THR A 119 9.76 -12.34 16.92
N VAL A 120 8.84 -13.21 16.50
CA VAL A 120 7.85 -12.86 15.45
C VAL A 120 6.95 -11.71 15.91
N ALA A 121 6.46 -11.71 17.15
CA ALA A 121 5.63 -10.63 17.67
C ALA A 121 6.38 -9.29 17.71
N LEU A 122 7.65 -9.28 18.13
CA LEU A 122 8.48 -8.08 18.12
C LEU A 122 8.69 -7.55 16.70
N PHE A 123 8.97 -8.43 15.74
CA PHE A 123 9.07 -8.06 14.33
C PHE A 123 7.76 -7.45 13.81
N VAL A 124 6.62 -8.06 14.11
CA VAL A 124 5.29 -7.57 13.70
C VAL A 124 5.04 -6.16 14.21
N ILE A 125 5.37 -5.89 15.48
CA ILE A 125 5.23 -4.56 16.07
C ILE A 125 6.20 -3.57 15.42
N ALA A 126 7.45 -3.96 15.21
CA ALA A 126 8.48 -3.12 14.60
C ALA A 126 8.13 -2.75 13.14
N GLY A 127 7.76 -3.75 12.33
CA GLY A 127 7.31 -3.57 10.96
C GLY A 127 6.02 -2.75 10.87
N GLY A 128 5.05 -3.05 11.72
CA GLY A 128 3.80 -2.29 11.78
C GLY A 128 4.01 -0.83 12.11
N PHE A 129 4.87 -0.55 13.09
CA PHE A 129 5.26 0.82 13.45
C PHE A 129 6.02 1.52 12.32
N SER A 130 6.96 0.82 11.66
CA SER A 130 7.73 1.38 10.54
C SER A 130 6.84 1.79 9.36
N ILE A 131 5.91 0.92 8.94
CA ILE A 131 4.95 1.22 7.87
C ILE A 131 4.04 2.37 8.28
N LEU A 132 3.53 2.38 9.52
CA LEU A 132 2.70 3.47 10.00
C LEU A 132 3.43 4.82 9.95
N VAL A 133 4.71 4.85 10.35
CA VAL A 133 5.54 6.08 10.29
C VAL A 133 5.74 6.55 8.85
N HIS A 134 5.93 5.62 7.91
CA HIS A 134 6.00 5.91 6.49
C HIS A 134 4.71 6.58 5.98
N GLU A 135 3.56 5.97 6.22
CA GLU A 135 2.26 6.53 5.80
C GLU A 135 1.94 7.86 6.48
N LEU A 136 2.35 8.02 7.74
CA LEU A 136 2.25 9.30 8.43
C LEU A 136 3.06 10.39 7.76
N GLY A 137 4.23 10.07 7.20
CA GLY A 137 5.05 11.01 6.43
C GLY A 137 4.21 11.64 5.30
N HIS A 138 3.66 10.79 4.43
CA HIS A 138 2.78 11.25 3.34
C HIS A 138 1.59 12.05 3.86
N ALA A 139 0.90 11.53 4.87
CA ALA A 139 -0.32 12.12 5.38
C ALA A 139 -0.06 13.51 6.01
N LEU A 140 1.01 13.66 6.79
CA LEU A 140 1.36 14.93 7.43
C LEU A 140 1.75 16.00 6.41
N VAL A 141 2.56 15.65 5.40
CA VAL A 141 2.92 16.60 4.34
C VAL A 141 1.71 16.95 3.48
N GLY A 142 0.90 15.97 3.09
CA GLY A 142 -0.32 16.25 2.33
C GLY A 142 -1.30 17.14 3.11
N ARG A 143 -1.42 16.93 4.42
CA ARG A 143 -2.23 17.79 5.29
C ARG A 143 -1.68 19.21 5.40
N SER A 144 -0.36 19.38 5.40
CA SER A 144 0.25 20.72 5.38
C SER A 144 -0.09 21.51 4.10
N PHE A 145 -0.43 20.82 3.01
CA PHE A 145 -0.97 21.40 1.78
C PHE A 145 -2.49 21.55 1.78
N GLY A 146 -3.17 21.33 2.92
CA GLY A 146 -4.61 21.52 3.08
C GLY A 146 -5.46 20.28 2.77
N ALA A 147 -4.86 19.13 2.50
CA ALA A 147 -5.59 17.88 2.29
C ALA A 147 -6.17 17.30 3.59
N ARG A 148 -7.16 16.42 3.45
CA ARG A 148 -7.74 15.64 4.56
C ARG A 148 -7.40 14.16 4.37
N PRO A 149 -6.22 13.71 4.83
CA PRO A 149 -5.78 12.34 4.60
C PRO A 149 -6.52 11.33 5.48
N PHE A 150 -6.58 10.09 5.03
CA PHE A 150 -6.82 8.91 5.87
C PHE A 150 -5.81 7.82 5.49
N ILE A 151 -5.42 6.98 6.45
CA ILE A 151 -4.41 5.94 6.28
C ILE A 151 -5.09 4.58 6.37
N VAL A 152 -4.73 3.66 5.47
CA VAL A 152 -5.15 2.26 5.52
C VAL A 152 -3.93 1.36 5.48
N LEU A 153 -3.80 0.46 6.45
CA LEU A 153 -2.80 -0.61 6.48
C LEU A 153 -3.46 -1.93 6.10
N HIS A 154 -2.90 -2.61 5.10
CA HIS A 154 -3.45 -3.83 4.50
C HIS A 154 -2.35 -4.85 4.18
N GLY A 155 -2.71 -6.06 3.75
CA GLY A 155 -1.74 -7.16 3.58
C GLY A 155 -0.51 -6.87 2.69
N PHE A 156 -0.56 -5.90 1.78
CA PHE A 156 0.58 -5.53 0.91
C PHE A 156 1.33 -4.26 1.37
N GLY A 157 1.00 -3.71 2.54
CA GLY A 157 1.66 -2.50 3.08
C GLY A 157 0.66 -1.50 3.64
N GLY A 158 0.83 -0.23 3.27
CA GLY A 158 -0.07 0.86 3.62
C GLY A 158 -0.30 1.79 2.45
N TYR A 159 -1.30 2.65 2.57
CA TYR A 159 -1.42 3.83 1.72
C TYR A 159 -2.12 4.99 2.47
N ALA A 160 -1.66 6.21 2.19
CA ALA A 160 -2.34 7.44 2.55
C ALA A 160 -3.20 7.93 1.37
N ALA A 161 -4.51 8.05 1.58
CA ALA A 161 -5.44 8.56 0.58
C ALA A 161 -5.84 10.00 0.87
N PHE A 162 -6.02 10.80 -0.19
CA PHE A 162 -6.31 12.23 -0.12
C PHE A 162 -7.58 12.61 -0.91
N PRO A 163 -8.80 12.27 -0.42
CA PRO A 163 -10.04 12.54 -1.13
C PRO A 163 -10.21 14.01 -1.52
N GLY A 164 -10.58 14.24 -2.78
CA GLY A 164 -10.89 15.59 -3.30
C GLY A 164 -9.71 16.57 -3.28
N SER A 165 -8.48 16.10 -3.05
CA SER A 165 -7.29 16.93 -3.00
C SER A 165 -6.56 16.89 -4.35
N PHE A 166 -6.16 18.05 -4.86
CA PHE A 166 -5.37 18.17 -6.07
C PHE A 166 -4.01 18.77 -5.73
N PHE A 167 -2.94 18.03 -6.00
CA PHE A 167 -1.58 18.50 -5.75
C PHE A 167 -0.94 18.95 -7.06
N SER A 168 -0.21 20.07 -6.99
CA SER A 168 0.76 20.42 -8.04
C SER A 168 1.88 19.36 -8.09
N ARG A 169 2.61 19.28 -9.21
CA ARG A 169 3.70 18.30 -9.39
C ARG A 169 4.73 18.34 -8.27
N TRP A 170 5.10 19.54 -7.81
CA TRP A 170 6.03 19.70 -6.70
C TRP A 170 5.43 19.23 -5.36
N GLN A 171 4.16 19.53 -5.11
CA GLN A 171 3.46 19.03 -3.92
C GLN A 171 3.35 17.50 -3.94
N SER A 172 2.97 16.89 -5.06
CA SER A 172 2.94 15.43 -5.21
C SER A 172 4.31 14.82 -4.94
N PHE A 173 5.38 15.40 -5.51
CA PHE A 173 6.74 14.92 -5.27
C PHE A 173 7.11 14.99 -3.78
N LEU A 174 6.82 16.10 -3.10
CA LEU A 174 7.11 16.25 -1.67
C LEU A 174 6.28 15.32 -0.78
N VAL A 175 4.98 15.16 -1.08
CA VAL A 175 4.11 14.23 -0.36
C VAL A 175 4.67 12.82 -0.49
N THR A 176 4.95 12.36 -1.71
CA THR A 176 5.49 11.02 -1.95
C THR A 176 6.90 10.85 -1.36
N ALA A 177 7.79 11.83 -1.46
CA ALA A 177 9.14 11.72 -0.90
C ALA A 177 9.16 11.67 0.64
N SER A 178 8.14 12.21 1.29
CA SER A 178 8.10 12.33 2.75
C SER A 178 7.95 11.00 3.49
N GLY A 179 7.26 10.01 2.92
CA GLY A 179 7.12 8.68 3.52
C GLY A 179 8.48 7.97 3.68
N PRO A 180 9.20 7.71 2.58
CA PRO A 180 10.55 7.14 2.64
C PRO A 180 11.53 8.01 3.43
N GLY A 181 11.42 9.35 3.32
CA GLY A 181 12.29 10.27 4.03
C GLY A 181 12.19 10.16 5.55
N VAL A 182 10.97 10.13 6.09
CA VAL A 182 10.75 9.98 7.55
C VAL A 182 11.07 8.56 7.99
N GLN A 183 10.78 7.55 7.17
CA GLN A 183 11.11 6.15 7.49
C GLN A 183 12.63 5.90 7.53
N LEU A 184 13.41 6.50 6.60
CA LEU A 184 14.88 6.48 6.67
C LEU A 184 15.40 7.19 7.91
N LEU A 185 14.84 8.36 8.23
CA LEU A 185 15.22 9.12 9.44
C LEU A 185 14.99 8.28 10.70
N LEU A 186 13.85 7.58 10.79
CA LEU A 186 13.56 6.66 11.89
C LEU A 186 14.65 5.59 12.01
N GLY A 187 15.00 4.92 10.90
CA GLY A 187 16.04 3.89 10.91
C GLY A 187 17.40 4.42 11.39
N ILE A 188 17.82 5.59 10.91
CA ILE A 188 19.08 6.22 11.33
C ILE A 188 19.07 6.57 12.81
N VAL A 189 17.97 7.18 13.31
CA VAL A 189 17.83 7.52 14.72
C VAL A 189 17.90 6.28 15.60
N VAL A 190 17.23 5.18 15.22
CA VAL A 190 17.26 3.92 15.97
C VAL A 190 18.66 3.29 15.98
N ILE A 191 19.42 3.37 14.88
CA ILE A 191 20.83 2.92 14.84
C ILE A 191 21.69 3.73 15.82
N VAL A 192 21.50 5.05 15.87
CA VAL A 192 22.29 5.91 16.78
C VAL A 192 21.92 5.60 18.23
N LEU A 193 20.63 5.48 18.54
CA LEU A 193 20.16 5.15 19.88
C LEU A 193 20.62 3.77 20.36
N SER A 194 20.61 2.75 19.48
CA SER A 194 21.05 1.39 19.83
C SER A 194 22.54 1.30 20.14
N LYS A 195 23.36 2.22 19.62
CA LYS A 195 24.79 2.33 19.96
C LYS A 195 25.04 3.04 21.29
N ILE A 196 24.14 3.92 21.71
CA ILE A 196 24.26 4.68 22.96
C ILE A 196 23.71 3.87 24.13
N MET A 197 22.61 3.14 23.91
CA MET A 197 21.97 2.33 24.93
C MET A 197 22.58 0.92 24.96
N THR A 198 23.55 0.70 25.86
CA THR A 198 24.24 -0.61 25.97
C THR A 198 23.50 -1.61 26.85
N ASP A 199 22.79 -1.13 27.88
CA ASP A 199 22.16 -1.95 28.92
C ASP A 199 20.68 -2.23 28.59
N LEU A 200 20.46 -2.81 27.42
CA LEU A 200 19.13 -3.20 26.94
C LEU A 200 18.90 -4.69 27.14
N SER A 201 17.65 -5.07 27.45
CA SER A 201 17.25 -6.48 27.40
C SER A 201 17.38 -7.03 25.98
N ASP A 202 17.64 -8.33 25.84
CA ASP A 202 17.80 -8.97 24.54
C ASP A 202 16.57 -8.79 23.64
N ALA A 203 15.37 -8.88 24.22
CA ALA A 203 14.11 -8.63 23.53
C ALA A 203 14.03 -7.20 22.96
N PHE A 204 14.39 -6.18 23.75
CA PHE A 204 14.35 -4.81 23.28
C PHE A 204 15.42 -4.53 22.23
N ARG A 205 16.62 -5.12 22.37
CA ARG A 205 17.67 -5.06 21.36
C ARG A 205 17.24 -5.71 20.04
N SER A 206 16.54 -6.85 20.09
CA SER A 206 15.94 -7.50 18.92
C SER A 206 14.94 -6.57 18.24
N PHE A 207 13.99 -6.02 19.01
CA PHE A 207 13.00 -5.08 18.49
C PHE A 207 13.64 -3.86 17.80
N LEU A 208 14.64 -3.23 18.42
CA LEU A 208 15.34 -2.09 17.80
C LEU A 208 16.06 -2.52 16.52
N THR A 209 16.64 -3.73 16.50
CA THR A 209 17.33 -4.29 15.34
C THR A 209 16.38 -4.47 14.17
N ASP A 210 15.24 -5.12 14.42
CA ASP A 210 14.18 -5.30 13.42
C ASP A 210 13.68 -3.94 12.94
N LEU A 211 13.41 -3.00 13.86
CA LEU A 211 12.86 -1.69 13.55
C LEU A 211 13.76 -0.87 12.62
N TRP A 212 15.06 -0.76 12.89
CA TRP A 212 15.92 0.01 11.99
C TRP A 212 16.13 -0.71 10.66
N MET A 213 16.26 -2.05 10.68
CA MET A 213 16.50 -2.84 9.48
C MET A 213 15.32 -2.75 8.51
N VAL A 214 14.09 -2.99 8.98
CA VAL A 214 12.89 -2.89 8.13
C VAL A 214 12.64 -1.45 7.68
N SER A 215 12.90 -0.46 8.54
CA SER A 215 12.72 0.96 8.18
C SER A 215 13.65 1.38 7.06
N ILE A 216 14.93 1.02 7.13
CA ILE A 216 15.88 1.36 6.06
C ILE A 216 15.56 0.54 4.80
N PHE A 217 15.37 -0.76 4.94
CA PHE A 217 15.14 -1.64 3.80
C PHE A 217 13.88 -1.26 3.01
N TRP A 218 12.73 -1.12 3.67
CA TRP A 218 11.49 -0.76 3.00
C TRP A 218 11.49 0.67 2.46
N ALA A 219 12.18 1.61 3.10
CA ALA A 219 12.32 2.94 2.55
C ALA A 219 13.19 2.96 1.28
N LEU A 220 14.31 2.22 1.26
CA LEU A 220 15.16 2.09 0.07
C LEU A 220 14.41 1.39 -1.07
N LEU A 221 13.64 0.34 -0.76
CA LEU A 221 12.77 -0.33 -1.72
C LEU A 221 11.77 0.66 -2.30
N ASN A 222 11.11 1.45 -1.45
CA ASN A 222 10.14 2.44 -1.92
C ASN A 222 10.77 3.53 -2.78
N LEU A 223 12.07 3.85 -2.63
CA LEU A 223 12.77 4.81 -3.47
C LEU A 223 13.13 4.28 -4.87
N ILE A 224 12.96 2.99 -5.14
CA ILE A 224 13.21 2.42 -6.46
C ILE A 224 12.21 3.02 -7.47
N PRO A 225 12.64 3.44 -8.68
CA PRO A 225 11.77 4.06 -9.68
C PRO A 225 10.89 3.04 -10.42
N VAL A 226 10.09 2.29 -9.66
CA VAL A 226 9.11 1.30 -10.14
C VAL A 226 7.74 1.70 -9.61
N PHE A 227 6.80 2.02 -10.49
CA PHE A 227 5.41 2.29 -10.08
C PHE A 227 4.75 0.96 -9.68
N PRO A 228 3.94 0.88 -8.61
CA PRO A 228 3.38 1.97 -7.81
C PRO A 228 4.22 2.42 -6.60
N LEU A 229 5.47 1.97 -6.45
CA LEU A 229 6.34 2.43 -5.34
C LEU A 229 6.56 3.95 -5.41
N ASP A 230 6.90 4.52 -4.26
CA ASP A 230 7.08 5.97 -4.11
C ASP A 230 8.10 6.58 -5.08
N GLY A 231 9.20 5.90 -5.36
CA GLY A 231 10.22 6.34 -6.31
C GLY A 231 9.66 6.41 -7.73
N GLY A 232 8.76 5.48 -8.09
CA GLY A 232 8.00 5.52 -9.34
C GLY A 232 7.01 6.69 -9.38
N GLN A 233 6.30 6.93 -8.28
CA GLN A 233 5.37 8.06 -8.15
C GLN A 233 6.09 9.43 -8.15
N MET A 234 7.26 9.52 -7.50
CA MET A 234 8.16 10.67 -7.53
C MET A 234 8.65 10.93 -8.95
N LEU A 235 9.06 9.89 -9.67
CA LEU A 235 9.42 9.99 -11.09
C LEU A 235 8.23 10.46 -11.93
N ALA A 236 7.03 9.93 -11.69
CA ALA A 236 5.81 10.37 -12.37
C ALA A 236 5.53 11.86 -12.15
N ALA A 237 5.62 12.34 -10.91
CA ALA A 237 5.46 13.75 -10.56
C ALA A 237 6.54 14.63 -11.23
N ALA A 238 7.79 14.18 -11.23
CA ALA A 238 8.92 14.86 -11.83
C ALA A 238 8.86 14.90 -13.37
N MET A 239 8.32 13.87 -14.03
CA MET A 239 8.23 13.79 -15.48
C MET A 239 6.97 14.45 -16.05
N GLY A 240 5.87 14.43 -15.30
CA GLY A 240 4.58 14.96 -15.72
C GLY A 240 3.82 14.03 -16.69
N PRO A 241 2.53 14.35 -16.97
CA PRO A 241 1.63 13.46 -17.70
C PRO A 241 2.06 13.19 -19.15
N GLN A 242 2.75 14.13 -19.79
CA GLN A 242 3.20 13.99 -21.18
C GLN A 242 4.22 12.86 -21.37
N ARG A 243 4.94 12.48 -20.31
CA ARG A 243 5.99 11.45 -20.36
C ARG A 243 5.59 10.18 -19.62
N ARG A 244 4.29 9.96 -19.38
CA ARG A 244 3.76 8.77 -18.68
C ARG A 244 4.25 7.46 -19.29
N ASN A 245 4.22 7.34 -20.63
CA ASN A 245 4.67 6.13 -21.31
C ASN A 245 6.16 5.84 -21.10
N LEU A 246 7.00 6.87 -21.09
CA LEU A 246 8.43 6.73 -20.79
C LEU A 246 8.66 6.33 -19.33
N MET A 247 7.91 6.92 -18.40
CA MET A 247 7.95 6.52 -16.98
C MET A 247 7.58 5.04 -16.80
N LEU A 248 6.53 4.55 -17.48
CA LEU A 248 6.11 3.14 -17.42
C LEU A 248 7.19 2.23 -17.98
N GLN A 249 7.84 2.62 -19.09
CA GLN A 249 8.96 1.86 -19.66
C GLN A 249 10.16 1.79 -18.72
N ILE A 250 10.52 2.90 -18.06
CA ILE A 250 11.59 2.92 -17.04
C ILE A 250 11.23 1.98 -15.89
N SER A 251 9.99 2.08 -15.38
CA SER A 251 9.47 1.23 -14.30
C SER A 251 9.58 -0.26 -14.64
N ILE A 252 9.12 -0.67 -15.83
CA ILE A 252 9.24 -2.07 -16.31
C ILE A 252 10.70 -2.51 -16.36
N GLY A 253 11.58 -1.70 -16.97
CA GLY A 253 13.00 -2.04 -17.14
C GLY A 253 13.71 -2.21 -15.80
N VAL A 254 13.51 -1.26 -14.87
CA VAL A 254 14.11 -1.31 -13.53
C VAL A 254 13.59 -2.49 -12.73
N ALA A 255 12.28 -2.77 -12.79
CA ALA A 255 11.67 -3.90 -12.10
C ALA A 255 12.20 -5.25 -12.59
N VAL A 256 12.29 -5.46 -13.92
CA VAL A 256 12.81 -6.71 -14.50
C VAL A 256 14.29 -6.90 -14.18
N ILE A 257 15.12 -5.87 -14.35
CA ILE A 257 16.55 -5.94 -14.04
C ILE A 257 16.76 -6.23 -12.54
N GLY A 258 16.02 -5.52 -11.68
CA GLY A 258 16.05 -5.74 -10.24
C GLY A 258 15.64 -7.16 -9.85
N ALA A 259 14.56 -7.69 -10.44
CA ALA A 259 14.10 -9.05 -10.20
C ALA A 259 15.15 -10.10 -10.59
N VAL A 260 15.73 -9.97 -11.79
CA VAL A 260 16.78 -10.88 -12.27
C VAL A 260 18.03 -10.79 -11.40
N ALA A 261 18.45 -9.59 -11.01
CA ALA A 261 19.61 -9.39 -10.13
C ALA A 261 19.39 -10.07 -8.76
N LEU A 262 18.27 -9.79 -8.09
CA LEU A 262 17.92 -10.39 -6.80
C LEU A 262 17.82 -11.92 -6.90
N TRP A 263 17.19 -12.44 -7.96
CA TRP A 263 17.11 -13.88 -8.21
C TRP A 263 18.50 -14.50 -8.38
N SER A 264 19.37 -13.88 -9.20
CA SER A 264 20.73 -14.37 -9.44
C SER A 264 21.62 -14.37 -8.20
N MET A 265 21.36 -13.47 -7.27
CA MET A 265 22.05 -13.37 -5.98
C MET A 265 21.47 -14.32 -4.92
N GLY A 266 20.36 -15.01 -5.21
CA GLY A 266 19.65 -15.87 -4.25
C GLY A 266 18.96 -15.08 -3.12
N ILE A 267 18.69 -13.79 -3.32
CA ILE A 267 18.08 -12.90 -2.32
C ILE A 267 16.55 -13.05 -2.38
N GLY A 268 16.04 -14.11 -1.76
CA GLY A 268 14.61 -14.35 -1.57
C GLY A 268 13.80 -14.54 -2.86
N VAL A 269 12.79 -15.40 -2.83
CA VAL A 269 11.93 -15.63 -4.01
C VAL A 269 10.84 -14.56 -4.14
N MET A 270 10.36 -14.06 -3.00
CA MET A 270 9.18 -13.18 -2.97
C MET A 270 9.44 -11.80 -3.57
N MET A 271 10.61 -11.21 -3.35
CA MET A 271 10.94 -9.87 -3.86
C MET A 271 11.07 -9.81 -5.39
N PRO A 272 11.79 -10.73 -6.06
CA PRO A 272 11.75 -10.86 -7.52
C PRO A 272 10.32 -11.02 -8.06
N ILE A 273 9.49 -11.86 -7.43
CA ILE A 273 8.09 -12.05 -7.84
C ILE A 273 7.31 -10.74 -7.75
N PHE A 274 7.44 -9.99 -6.66
CA PHE A 274 6.78 -8.69 -6.50
C PHE A 274 7.21 -7.67 -7.57
N LEU A 275 8.51 -7.59 -7.86
CA LEU A 275 9.01 -6.71 -8.91
C LEU A 275 8.48 -7.11 -10.30
N LEU A 276 8.45 -8.41 -10.61
CA LEU A 276 7.88 -8.92 -11.87
C LEU A 276 6.38 -8.64 -11.96
N PHE A 277 5.64 -8.77 -10.85
CA PHE A 277 4.24 -8.41 -10.77
C PHE A 277 4.02 -6.92 -11.05
N PHE A 278 4.82 -6.02 -10.47
CA PHE A 278 4.76 -4.60 -10.80
C PHE A 278 5.14 -4.32 -12.25
N ALA A 279 6.18 -4.97 -12.79
CA ALA A 279 6.53 -4.86 -14.21
C ALA A 279 5.34 -5.25 -15.11
N TRP A 280 4.64 -6.34 -14.77
CA TRP A 280 3.44 -6.78 -15.48
C TRP A 280 2.32 -5.73 -15.41
N GLN A 281 2.02 -5.18 -14.22
CA GLN A 281 1.01 -4.13 -14.07
C GLN A 281 1.33 -2.90 -14.92
N ASN A 282 2.58 -2.42 -14.89
CA ASN A 282 3.01 -1.27 -15.69
C ASN A 282 2.91 -1.56 -17.19
N TYR A 283 3.19 -2.80 -17.60
CA TYR A 283 3.05 -3.22 -18.99
C TYR A 283 1.58 -3.21 -19.43
N GLN A 284 0.66 -3.67 -18.59
CA GLN A 284 -0.77 -3.61 -18.87
C GLN A 284 -1.26 -2.16 -19.00
N GLU A 285 -0.82 -1.28 -18.11
CA GLU A 285 -1.15 0.16 -18.18
C GLU A 285 -0.61 0.80 -19.46
N LEU A 286 0.61 0.47 -19.86
CA LEU A 286 1.22 0.96 -21.10
C LEU A 286 0.49 0.48 -22.36
N ARG A 287 -0.15 -0.69 -22.32
CA ARG A 287 -0.99 -1.14 -23.44
C ARG A 287 -2.29 -0.35 -23.53
N GLN A 288 -2.89 -0.01 -22.40
CA GLN A 288 -4.14 0.74 -22.36
C GLN A 288 -3.94 2.19 -22.80
N SER A 289 -2.77 2.79 -22.56
CA SER A 289 -2.46 4.18 -22.96
C SER A 289 -2.14 4.39 -24.44
N ARG A 290 -2.09 3.31 -25.24
CA ARG A 290 -1.77 3.35 -26.69
C ARG A 290 -3.02 3.41 -27.59
N TRP A 291 -4.21 3.47 -27.01
CA TRP A 291 -5.51 3.60 -27.68
C TRP A 291 -6.19 4.89 -27.23
#